data_AF-A0A1G6XZ70-F1
#
_entry.id   AF-A0A1G6XZ70-F1
#
_cell.length_a   1.000
_cell.length_b   1.000
_cell.length_c   1.000
_cell.angle_alpha   90.00
_cell.angle_beta   90.00
_cell.angle_gamma   90.00
#
_symmetry.space_group_name_H-M   'P 1'
#
loop_
_entity.id
_entity.type
_entity.pdbx_description
1 polymer ?
#
loop_
_entity_poly.entity_id
_entity_poly.type
_entity_poly.pdbx_seq_one_letter_code
_entity_poly.pdbx_strand_id
1 'polypeptide(L)'
;LEGLIREDYEAQEVKKLIEKIRNGLGHWLTFVTEPDVDSTNNRAERALREQVVLRKMFRTLRSAEGVQIHETITTMLATWKRRGLDPPEQLQSILGGEELSSGREASPSSEL
;
A
#
# COMPACT_ATOMS: atom_id res chain seq x y z
N LEU A 1 12.70 17.70 -17.15
CA LEU A 1 11.39 17.49 -16.48
C LEU A 1 10.93 18.74 -15.75
N GLU A 2 11.77 19.37 -14.91
CA GLU A 2 11.38 20.60 -14.19
C GLU A 2 10.92 21.75 -15.10
N GLY A 3 11.58 21.95 -16.25
CA GLY A 3 11.14 22.97 -17.22
C GLY A 3 9.70 22.75 -17.68
N LEU A 4 9.32 21.51 -17.98
CA LEU A 4 7.97 21.16 -18.42
C LEU A 4 6.92 21.43 -17.33
N ILE A 5 7.29 21.35 -16.04
CA ILE A 5 6.35 21.55 -14.92
C ILE A 5 6.07 23.05 -14.66
N ARG A 6 6.98 23.92 -15.12
CA ARG A 6 6.92 25.38 -14.91
C ARG A 6 6.15 26.12 -16.01
N GLU A 7 5.89 25.45 -17.13
CA GLU A 7 5.10 26.01 -18.22
C GLU A 7 3.60 25.90 -17.93
N ASP A 8 2.84 26.84 -18.50
CA ASP A 8 1.38 26.82 -18.47
C ASP A 8 0.85 26.27 -19.79
N TYR A 9 -0.07 25.33 -19.73
CA TYR A 9 -0.56 24.59 -20.89
C TYR A 9 -2.06 24.73 -21.00
N GLU A 10 -2.60 25.19 -22.13
CA GLU A 10 -4.05 25.38 -22.26
C GLU A 10 -4.85 24.07 -22.27
N ALA A 11 -4.27 23.00 -22.84
CA ALA A 11 -4.94 21.71 -22.96
C ALA A 11 -5.07 20.98 -21.60
N GLN A 12 -6.30 20.61 -21.25
CA GLN A 12 -6.61 20.03 -19.94
C GLN A 12 -5.96 18.66 -19.72
N GLU A 13 -5.79 17.86 -20.77
CA GLU A 13 -5.08 16.59 -20.76
C GLU A 13 -3.60 16.80 -20.39
N VAL A 14 -3.00 17.86 -20.92
CA VAL A 14 -1.60 18.21 -20.66
C VAL A 14 -1.44 18.72 -19.24
N LYS A 15 -2.35 19.58 -18.75
CA LYS A 15 -2.37 20.01 -17.33
C LYS A 15 -2.40 18.80 -16.39
N LYS A 16 -3.28 17.82 -16.64
CA LYS A 16 -3.37 16.57 -15.83
C LYS A 16 -2.09 15.73 -15.90
N LEU A 17 -1.45 15.65 -17.06
CA LEU A 17 -0.19 14.93 -17.21
C LEU A 17 0.94 15.61 -16.42
N ILE A 18 1.06 16.94 -16.53
CA ILE A 18 2.07 17.72 -15.81
C ILE A 18 1.88 17.59 -14.30
N GLU A 19 0.64 17.62 -13.81
CA GLU A 19 0.35 17.41 -12.40
C GLU A 19 0.81 16.02 -11.91
N LYS A 20 0.61 14.97 -12.71
CA LYS A 20 1.13 13.62 -12.39
C LYS A 20 2.66 13.58 -12.35
N ILE A 21 3.31 14.23 -13.31
CA ILE A 21 4.78 14.31 -13.36
C ILE A 21 5.29 15.05 -12.12
N ARG A 22 4.68 16.18 -11.77
CA ARG A 22 4.99 16.97 -10.57
C ARG A 22 4.86 16.14 -9.29
N ASN A 23 3.76 15.42 -9.12
CA ASN A 23 3.50 14.61 -7.91
C ASN A 23 4.48 13.45 -7.72
N GLY A 24 5.01 12.88 -8.81
CA GLY A 24 6.01 11.81 -8.72
C GLY A 24 7.46 12.31 -8.72
N LEU A 25 7.70 13.59 -9.02
CA LEU A 25 9.04 14.15 -9.18
C LEU A 25 9.88 13.88 -7.92
N GLY A 26 11.10 13.36 -8.10
CA GLY A 26 11.96 12.92 -6.99
C GLY A 26 11.82 11.44 -6.61
N HIS A 27 10.74 10.76 -7.02
CA HIS A 27 10.51 9.34 -6.70
C HIS A 27 10.54 8.40 -7.91
N TRP A 28 10.37 8.91 -9.14
CA TRP A 28 10.34 8.09 -10.37
C TRP A 28 11.57 7.20 -10.58
N LEU A 29 12.74 7.63 -10.11
CA LEU A 29 14.03 6.94 -10.32
C LEU A 29 14.62 6.40 -9.02
N THR A 30 13.79 6.14 -8.01
CA THR A 30 14.27 5.63 -6.71
C THR A 30 15.08 4.34 -6.86
N PHE A 31 14.73 3.48 -7.82
CA PHE A 31 15.47 2.24 -8.13
C PHE A 31 16.92 2.47 -8.59
N VAL A 32 17.27 3.67 -9.06
CA VAL A 32 18.64 4.01 -9.47
C VAL A 32 19.53 4.19 -8.24
N THR A 33 18.97 4.71 -7.15
CA THR A 33 19.71 5.00 -5.91
C THR A 33 19.53 3.92 -4.85
N GLU A 34 18.44 3.17 -4.90
CA GLU A 34 18.08 2.10 -3.96
C GLU A 34 17.99 0.76 -4.70
N PRO A 35 19.02 -0.10 -4.61
CA PRO A 35 19.06 -1.38 -5.30
C PRO A 35 17.93 -2.35 -4.92
N ASP A 36 17.37 -2.22 -3.71
CA ASP A 36 16.30 -3.11 -3.22
C ASP A 36 14.91 -2.71 -3.78
N VAL A 37 14.81 -1.58 -4.48
CA VAL A 37 13.59 -1.14 -5.14
C VAL A 37 13.58 -1.63 -6.59
N ASP A 38 12.61 -2.46 -6.93
CA ASP A 38 12.39 -2.91 -8.31
C ASP A 38 12.15 -1.71 -9.25
N SER A 39 12.81 -1.73 -10.42
CA SER A 39 12.59 -0.80 -11.53
C SER A 39 11.16 -0.79 -12.06
N THR A 40 10.38 -1.84 -11.76
CA THR A 40 8.98 -1.97 -12.16
C THR A 40 8.02 -1.78 -10.98
N ASN A 41 6.89 -1.10 -11.23
CA ASN A 41 5.85 -0.88 -10.21
C ASN A 41 4.98 -2.14 -9.93
N ASN A 42 5.37 -3.31 -10.45
CA ASN A 42 4.57 -4.54 -10.41
C ASN A 42 4.25 -4.98 -8.98
N ARG A 43 5.20 -4.82 -8.06
CA ARG A 43 5.02 -5.18 -6.65
C ARG A 43 3.92 -4.33 -5.98
N ALA A 44 3.94 -3.02 -6.20
CA ALA A 44 2.94 -2.13 -5.63
C ALA A 44 1.57 -2.34 -6.27
N GLU A 45 1.51 -2.50 -7.60
CA GLU A 45 0.26 -2.80 -8.29
C GLU A 45 -0.38 -4.10 -7.81
N ARG A 46 0.42 -5.17 -7.66
CA ARG A 46 -0.06 -6.45 -7.12
C ARG A 46 -0.63 -6.28 -5.71
N ALA A 47 0.06 -5.54 -4.84
CA ALA A 47 -0.42 -5.27 -3.49
C ALA A 47 -1.76 -4.49 -3.47
N LEU A 48 -1.99 -3.62 -4.46
CA LEU A 48 -3.23 -2.85 -4.58
C LEU A 48 -4.40 -3.62 -5.21
N ARG A 49 -4.15 -4.66 -6.03
CA ARG A 49 -5.20 -5.40 -6.74
C ARG A 49 -6.24 -6.01 -5.80
N GLU A 50 -5.78 -6.67 -4.74
CA GLU A 50 -6.68 -7.25 -3.73
C GLU A 50 -7.55 -6.17 -3.10
N GLN A 51 -6.96 -5.03 -2.74
CA GLN A 51 -7.67 -3.91 -2.12
C GLN A 51 -8.70 -3.27 -3.07
N VAL A 52 -8.39 -3.16 -4.37
CA VAL A 52 -9.34 -2.64 -5.36
C VAL A 52 -10.56 -3.56 -5.50
N VAL A 53 -10.37 -4.88 -5.41
CA VAL A 53 -11.47 -5.85 -5.42
C VAL A 53 -12.29 -5.74 -4.15
N LEU A 54 -11.63 -5.74 -2.98
CA LEU A 54 -12.31 -5.59 -1.68
C LEU A 54 -13.10 -4.27 -1.64
N ARG A 55 -12.58 -3.18 -2.21
CA ARG A 55 -13.29 -1.91 -2.33
C ARG A 55 -14.61 -2.01 -3.09
N LYS A 56 -14.65 -2.81 -4.15
CA LYS A 56 -15.87 -3.03 -4.94
C LYS A 56 -16.90 -3.85 -4.16
N MET A 57 -16.43 -4.80 -3.34
CA MET A 57 -17.29 -5.67 -2.53
C MET A 57 -17.86 -4.95 -1.30
N PHE A 58 -17.04 -4.19 -0.58
CA PHE A 58 -17.45 -3.49 0.63
C PHE A 58 -18.13 -2.16 0.30
N ARG A 59 -19.47 -2.17 0.27
CA ARG A 59 -20.30 -0.96 0.10
C ARG A 59 -20.09 0.08 1.22
N THR A 60 -19.53 -0.33 2.36
CA THR A 60 -19.20 0.51 3.53
C THR A 60 -18.07 1.51 3.27
N LEU A 61 -17.30 1.35 2.19
CA LEU A 61 -16.27 2.31 1.75
C LEU A 61 -16.82 3.56 1.05
N ARG A 62 -18.12 3.86 1.24
CA ARG A 62 -18.79 5.07 0.73
C ARG A 62 -18.90 6.17 1.79
N SER A 63 -18.54 5.90 3.05
CA SER A 63 -18.41 6.89 4.12
C SER A 63 -16.95 7.10 4.50
N ALA A 64 -16.59 8.30 4.98
CA ALA A 64 -15.24 8.60 5.44
C ALA A 64 -14.81 7.69 6.61
N GLU A 65 -15.73 7.41 7.53
CA GLU A 65 -15.51 6.49 8.65
C GLU A 65 -15.21 5.06 8.17
N GLY A 66 -15.97 4.55 7.20
CA GLY A 66 -15.73 3.21 6.64
C GLY A 66 -14.39 3.10 5.91
N VAL A 67 -13.97 4.18 5.24
CA VAL A 67 -12.63 4.27 4.63
C VAL A 67 -11.54 4.19 5.70
N GLN A 68 -11.65 5.00 6.76
CA GLN A 68 -10.65 5.03 7.83
C GLN A 68 -10.49 3.67 8.53
N ILE A 69 -11.60 2.99 8.83
CA ILE A 69 -11.59 1.66 9.44
C ILE A 69 -10.88 0.66 8.51
N HIS A 70 -11.22 0.67 7.22
CA HIS A 70 -10.63 -0.24 6.25
C HIS A 70 -9.14 0.01 6.02
N GLU A 71 -8.72 1.27 5.93
CA GLU A 71 -7.31 1.65 5.84
C GLU A 71 -6.52 1.14 7.05
N THR A 72 -7.08 1.32 8.25
CA THR A 72 -6.45 0.88 9.50
C THR A 72 -6.28 -0.65 9.52
N ILE A 73 -7.37 -1.40 9.32
CA ILE A 73 -7.34 -2.88 9.33
C ILE A 73 -6.39 -3.41 8.26
N THR A 74 -6.47 -2.89 7.04
CA THR A 74 -5.62 -3.34 5.92
C THR A 74 -4.15 -3.07 6.20
N THR A 75 -3.82 -1.91 6.78
CA THR A 75 -2.45 -1.56 7.15
C THR A 75 -1.90 -2.50 8.23
N MET A 76 -2.71 -2.83 9.23
CA MET A 76 -2.33 -3.79 10.28
C MET A 76 -2.05 -5.18 9.68
N LEU A 77 -2.99 -5.70 8.87
CA LEU A 77 -2.84 -7.00 8.21
C LEU A 77 -1.59 -7.05 7.31
N ALA A 78 -1.36 -5.99 6.51
CA ALA A 78 -0.19 -5.89 5.64
C ALA A 78 1.12 -5.83 6.45
N THR A 79 1.11 -5.14 7.58
CA THR A 79 2.28 -5.02 8.47
C THR A 79 2.62 -6.36 9.12
N TRP A 80 1.62 -7.09 9.63
CA TRP A 80 1.84 -8.41 10.22
C TRP A 80 2.37 -9.42 9.22
N LYS A 81 1.75 -9.50 8.02
CA LYS A 81 2.25 -10.34 6.93
C LYS A 81 3.71 -10.02 6.57
N ARG A 82 4.08 -8.72 6.50
CA ARG A 82 5.47 -8.30 6.21
C ARG A 82 6.45 -8.69 7.31
N ARG A 83 6.00 -8.83 8.55
CA ARG A 83 6.81 -9.25 9.71
C ARG A 83 6.81 -10.78 9.92
N GLY A 84 6.14 -11.55 9.07
CA GLY A 84 6.01 -13.00 9.24
C GLY A 84 5.10 -13.42 10.40
N LEU A 85 4.21 -12.53 10.85
CA LEU A 85 3.25 -12.79 11.92
C LEU A 85 1.91 -13.28 11.34
N ASP A 86 1.22 -14.16 12.07
CA ASP A 86 -0.10 -14.67 11.69
C ASP A 86 -1.20 -13.61 11.94
N PRO A 87 -1.87 -13.07 10.90
CA PRO A 87 -2.82 -11.98 11.09
C PRO A 87 -4.05 -12.30 11.98
N PRO A 88 -4.67 -13.50 11.88
CA PRO A 88 -5.71 -13.93 12.81
C PRO A 88 -5.27 -13.91 14.29
N GLU A 89 -4.11 -14.47 14.61
CA GLU A 89 -3.58 -14.47 15.99
C GLU A 89 -3.36 -13.04 16.51
N GLN A 90 -2.75 -12.17 15.70
CA GLN A 90 -2.51 -10.78 16.08
C GLN A 90 -3.82 -10.01 16.30
N LEU A 91 -4.82 -10.26 15.46
CA LEU A 91 -6.13 -9.63 15.62
C LEU A 91 -6.82 -10.09 16.90
N GLN A 92 -6.73 -11.38 17.24
CA GLN A 92 -7.25 -11.93 18.49
C GLN A 92 -6.55 -11.34 19.71
N SER A 93 -5.22 -11.19 19.70
CA SER A 93 -4.47 -10.57 20.79
C SER A 93 -4.93 -9.12 21.04
N ILE A 94 -5.06 -8.31 19.97
CA ILE A 94 -5.50 -6.91 20.11
C ILE A 94 -6.93 -6.80 20.63
N LEU A 95 -7.84 -7.64 20.14
CA LEU A 95 -9.25 -7.61 20.57
C LEU A 95 -9.45 -8.26 21.95
N GLY A 96 -8.61 -9.22 22.31
CA GLY A 96 -8.65 -9.96 23.58
C GLY A 96 -7.98 -9.24 24.75
N GLY A 97 -7.26 -8.14 24.50
CA GLY A 97 -6.57 -7.36 25.54
C GLY A 97 -5.29 -8.01 26.07
N GLU A 98 -4.73 -8.99 25.34
CA GLU A 98 -3.48 -9.66 25.70
C GLU A 98 -2.31 -8.89 25.08
N GLU A 99 -1.30 -8.51 25.89
CA GLU A 99 -0.07 -7.88 25.42
C GLU A 99 0.61 -8.74 24.33
N LEU A 100 1.03 -8.10 23.25
CA LEU A 100 1.66 -8.73 22.08
C LEU A 100 2.94 -9.47 22.50
N SER A 101 2.83 -10.77 22.81
CA SER A 101 4.00 -11.59 23.05
C SER A 101 4.84 -11.63 21.76
N SER A 102 6.04 -11.06 21.85
CA SER A 102 6.99 -11.01 20.74
C SER A 102 7.39 -12.44 20.35
N GLY A 103 7.05 -12.82 19.12
CA GLY A 103 7.76 -13.85 18.38
C GLY A 103 7.33 -15.29 18.63
N ARG A 104 6.34 -15.74 17.85
CA ARG A 104 6.40 -17.08 17.28
C ARG A 104 6.46 -16.89 15.77
N GLU A 105 7.67 -16.87 15.23
CA GLU A 105 7.86 -16.90 13.78
C GLU A 105 7.10 -18.12 13.25
N ALA A 106 6.21 -17.89 12.27
CA ALA A 106 5.54 -18.98 11.59
C ALA A 106 6.61 -19.89 11.00
N SER A 107 6.76 -21.08 11.59
CA SER A 107 7.63 -22.13 11.05
C SER A 107 7.22 -22.38 9.59
N PRO A 108 8.18 -22.49 8.66
CA PRO A 108 7.84 -22.71 7.27
C PRO A 108 7.07 -24.02 7.20
N SER A 109 5.84 -23.97 6.67
CA SER A 109 5.08 -25.16 6.35
C SER A 109 5.93 -25.99 5.40
N SER A 110 6.58 -27.01 5.96
CA SER A 110 7.06 -28.15 5.23
C SER A 110 5.83 -28.86 4.69
N GLU A 111 5.62 -28.80 3.38
CA GLU A 111 4.87 -29.81 2.64
C GLU A 111 5.09 -29.61 1.13
N LEU A 112 5.93 -30.49 0.59
CA LEU A 112 5.99 -31.08 -0.77
C LEU A 112 5.95 -30.14 -2.00
#